data_AF-A0A352W884-F1
#
_entry.id   AF-A0A352W884-F1
#
_cell.length_a   1.000
_cell.length_b   1.000
_cell.length_c   1.000
_cell.angle_alpha   90.00
_cell.angle_beta   90.00
_cell.angle_gamma   90.00
#
_symmetry.space_group_name_H-M   'P 1'
#
loop_
_entity.id
_entity.type
_entity.pdbx_description
1 polymer ?
#
loop_
_entity_poly.entity_id
_entity_poly.type
_entity_poly.pdbx_seq_one_letter_code
_entity_poly.pdbx_strand_id
1 'polypeptide(L)'
;AEPQKVPLLLRRLRGLLHPVGIRAGVGLGTITTALMPENPGWMDGPAFHKARAALETAKAKTNCFTIFDGFGADQDQALNTIYLLIDALITRWTKRQWEAVSAYERMRTYETAGKSLNISASAVFQHCVAARREAVAAGEVLVEKWLTNIS
;
A
#
# COMPACT_ATOMS: atom_id res chain seq x y z
N ALA A 1 5.57 15.81 6.24
CA ALA A 1 5.03 14.43 6.19
C ALA A 1 5.86 13.62 5.20
N GLU A 2 5.83 12.29 5.26
CA GLU A 2 6.51 11.40 4.30
C GLU A 2 5.49 10.65 3.42
N PRO A 3 4.73 11.36 2.54
CA PRO A 3 3.65 10.75 1.74
C PRO A 3 4.15 9.61 0.84
N GLN A 4 5.40 9.66 0.40
CA GLN A 4 6.04 8.60 -0.38
C GLN A 4 6.12 7.26 0.37
N LYS A 5 5.95 7.22 1.70
CA LYS A 5 5.92 5.95 2.46
C LYS A 5 4.56 5.25 2.45
N VAL A 6 3.50 5.88 1.92
CA VAL A 6 2.14 5.32 1.91
C VAL A 6 2.07 3.92 1.26
N PRO A 7 2.68 3.66 0.09
CA PRO A 7 2.62 2.33 -0.52
C PRO A 7 3.24 1.24 0.36
N LEU A 8 4.43 1.50 0.88
CA LEU A 8 5.11 0.59 1.81
C LEU A 8 4.27 0.34 3.07
N LEU A 9 3.66 1.37 3.64
CA LEU A 9 2.82 1.25 4.83
C LEU A 9 1.60 0.36 4.55
N LEU A 10 0.87 0.62 3.46
CA LEU A 10 -0.29 -0.18 3.06
C LEU A 10 0.10 -1.65 2.87
N ARG A 11 1.21 -1.92 2.17
CA ARG A 11 1.65 -3.30 1.92
C ARG A 11 2.07 -4.02 3.19
N ARG A 12 2.78 -3.34 4.11
CA ARG A 12 3.13 -3.93 5.41
C ARG A 12 1.90 -4.22 6.27
N LEU A 13 0.95 -3.30 6.34
CA LEU A 13 -0.30 -3.51 7.10
C LEU A 13 -1.05 -4.74 6.58
N ARG A 14 -1.19 -4.85 5.25
CA ARG A 14 -1.85 -6.00 4.61
C ARG A 14 -1.14 -7.32 4.89
N GLY A 15 0.19 -7.34 4.83
CA GLY A 15 0.98 -8.52 5.17
C GLY A 15 0.86 -8.93 6.65
N LEU A 16 0.86 -7.96 7.56
CA LEU A 16 0.75 -8.20 9.01
C LEU A 16 -0.63 -8.70 9.44
N LEU A 17 -1.70 -8.24 8.77
CA LEU A 17 -3.07 -8.58 9.12
C LEU A 17 -3.65 -9.72 8.29
N HIS A 18 -2.96 -10.22 7.27
CA HIS A 18 -3.40 -11.37 6.47
C HIS A 18 -3.79 -12.58 7.38
N PRO A 19 -4.97 -13.21 7.17
CA PRO A 19 -5.86 -13.09 6.02
C PRO A 19 -6.96 -12.02 6.14
N VAL A 20 -6.92 -11.17 7.17
CA VAL A 20 -7.89 -10.08 7.33
C VAL A 20 -7.68 -9.04 6.23
N GLY A 21 -8.72 -8.81 5.41
CA GLY A 21 -8.70 -7.80 4.36
C GLY A 21 -8.77 -6.38 4.93
N ILE A 22 -7.91 -5.50 4.45
CA ILE A 22 -7.87 -4.10 4.86
C ILE A 22 -8.33 -3.23 3.69
N ARG A 23 -9.27 -2.32 3.97
CA ARG A 23 -9.62 -1.21 3.09
C ARG A 23 -9.01 0.09 3.61
N ALA A 24 -8.47 0.90 2.72
CA ALA A 24 -7.82 2.17 3.05
C ALA A 24 -8.35 3.30 2.17
N GLY A 25 -8.48 4.49 2.76
CA GLY A 25 -8.69 5.74 2.05
C GLY A 25 -7.50 6.66 2.29
N VAL A 26 -6.92 7.21 1.23
CA VAL A 26 -5.77 8.11 1.29
C VAL A 26 -6.23 9.48 0.78
N GLY A 27 -6.23 10.47 1.67
CA GLY A 27 -6.65 11.83 1.35
C GLY A 27 -5.49 12.80 1.32
N LEU A 28 -5.42 13.66 0.30
CA LEU A 28 -4.52 14.81 0.26
C LEU A 28 -5.28 16.11 0.47
N GLY A 29 -4.82 16.92 1.42
CA GLY A 29 -5.35 18.26 1.65
C GLY A 29 -4.67 18.96 2.81
N THR A 30 -5.17 20.15 3.14
CA THR A 30 -4.75 20.89 4.33
C THR A 30 -5.33 20.26 5.59
N ILE A 31 -4.63 20.47 6.71
CA ILE A 31 -5.15 20.23 8.05
C ILE A 31 -5.44 21.61 8.62
N THR A 32 -6.67 21.84 9.08
CA THR A 32 -7.13 23.16 9.53
C THR A 32 -7.07 23.31 11.05
N THR A 33 -6.79 22.24 11.78
CA THR A 33 -6.57 22.21 13.23
C THR A 33 -5.09 22.10 13.57
N ALA A 34 -4.74 22.30 14.85
CA ALA A 34 -3.41 21.93 15.33
C ALA A 34 -3.11 20.44 15.09
N LEU A 35 -1.85 20.11 14.80
CA LEU A 35 -1.41 18.72 14.70
C LEU A 35 -1.40 18.11 16.11
N MET A 36 -2.23 17.09 16.34
CA MET A 36 -2.36 16.39 17.61
C MET A 36 -2.13 14.89 17.41
N PRO A 37 -0.86 14.43 17.33
CA PRO A 37 -0.54 13.02 17.00
C PRO A 37 -1.16 12.01 17.97
N GLU A 38 -1.33 12.38 19.24
CA GLU A 38 -1.93 11.52 20.27
C GLU A 38 -3.46 11.46 20.17
N ASN A 39 -4.09 12.43 19.51
CA ASN A 39 -5.54 12.50 19.32
C ASN A 39 -5.92 12.79 17.86
N PRO A 40 -5.61 11.89 16.89
CA PRO A 40 -5.87 12.14 15.48
C PRO A 40 -7.35 12.39 15.16
N GLY A 41 -8.27 11.87 15.96
CA GLY A 41 -9.71 12.08 15.80
C GLY A 41 -10.19 13.50 16.10
N TRP A 42 -9.34 14.33 16.73
CA TRP A 42 -9.60 15.73 17.02
C TRP A 42 -9.00 16.66 15.96
N MET A 43 -8.29 16.07 14.99
CA MET A 43 -7.76 16.78 13.86
C MET A 43 -8.80 16.84 12.75
N ASP A 44 -8.87 17.97 12.06
CA ASP A 44 -9.83 18.16 10.97
C ASP A 44 -9.22 18.92 9.79
N GLY A 45 -9.92 18.87 8.66
CA GLY A 45 -9.58 19.59 7.44
C GLY A 45 -9.74 18.73 6.18
N PRO A 46 -9.55 19.35 5.00
CA PRO A 46 -9.71 18.68 3.70
C PRO A 46 -8.99 17.34 3.56
N ALA A 47 -7.81 17.16 4.16
CA ALA A 47 -7.11 15.86 4.17
C ALA A 47 -7.96 14.74 4.80
N PHE A 48 -8.56 14.99 5.96
CA PHE A 48 -9.38 14.01 6.68
C PHE A 48 -10.71 13.75 5.98
N HIS A 49 -11.36 14.80 5.46
CA HIS A 49 -12.61 14.64 4.71
C HIS A 49 -12.41 13.77 3.47
N LYS A 50 -11.37 14.04 2.68
CA LYS A 50 -11.03 13.26 1.48
C LYS A 50 -10.61 11.83 1.81
N ALA A 51 -9.80 11.63 2.85
CA ALA A 51 -9.44 10.29 3.30
C ALA A 51 -10.68 9.48 3.71
N ARG A 52 -11.65 10.10 4.38
CA ARG A 52 -12.92 9.47 4.76
C ARG A 52 -13.77 9.16 3.52
N ALA A 53 -13.92 10.10 2.59
CA ALA A 53 -14.67 9.88 1.34
C ALA A 53 -14.06 8.75 0.49
N ALA A 54 -12.74 8.71 0.38
CA ALA A 54 -12.00 7.63 -0.26
C ALA A 54 -12.26 6.27 0.42
N LEU A 55 -12.23 6.23 1.75
CA LEU A 55 -12.50 5.00 2.50
C LEU A 55 -13.94 4.51 2.29
N GLU A 56 -14.93 5.39 2.32
CA GLU A 56 -16.33 5.01 2.06
C GLU A 56 -16.50 4.51 0.62
N THR A 57 -15.81 5.13 -0.35
CA THR A 57 -15.76 4.65 -1.74
C THR A 57 -15.16 3.24 -1.83
N ALA A 58 -14.07 2.97 -1.11
CA ALA A 58 -13.48 1.64 -1.05
C ALA A 58 -14.42 0.62 -0.40
N LYS A 59 -15.19 1.03 0.63
CA LYS A 59 -16.17 0.15 1.29
C LYS A 59 -17.32 -0.26 0.37
N ALA A 60 -17.76 0.64 -0.50
CA ALA A 60 -18.84 0.39 -1.45
C ALA A 60 -18.43 -0.52 -2.61
N LYS A 61 -17.13 -0.71 -2.85
CA LYS A 61 -16.60 -1.54 -3.95
C LYS A 61 -16.19 -2.93 -3.45
N THR A 62 -16.45 -3.96 -4.26
CA THR A 62 -16.08 -5.35 -3.92
C THR A 62 -14.63 -5.70 -4.23
N ASN A 63 -14.01 -5.00 -5.18
CA ASN A 63 -12.68 -5.31 -5.73
C ASN A 63 -11.62 -4.22 -5.49
N CYS A 64 -11.95 -3.17 -4.74
CA CYS A 64 -11.05 -2.06 -4.48
C CYS A 64 -10.79 -1.93 -2.99
N PHE A 65 -9.51 -1.97 -2.62
CA PHE A 65 -9.06 -1.96 -1.22
C PHE A 65 -8.26 -0.71 -0.89
N THR A 66 -7.91 0.12 -1.87
CA THR A 66 -7.35 1.46 -1.63
C THR A 66 -7.91 2.45 -2.63
N ILE A 67 -8.38 3.59 -2.11
CA ILE A 67 -8.78 4.75 -2.91
C ILE A 67 -7.95 5.96 -2.47
N PHE A 68 -7.53 6.76 -3.44
CA PHE A 68 -6.88 8.06 -3.31
C PHE A 68 -7.87 9.14 -3.72
N ASP A 69 -7.86 10.24 -2.97
CA ASP A 69 -8.67 11.42 -3.26
C ASP A 69 -7.90 12.70 -2.88
N GLY A 70 -7.98 13.70 -3.74
CA GLY A 70 -7.46 15.03 -3.48
C GLY A 70 -6.16 15.37 -4.18
N PHE A 71 -5.67 14.52 -5.07
CA PHE A 71 -4.46 14.76 -5.87
C PHE A 71 -4.80 15.41 -7.22
N GLY A 72 -6.08 15.58 -7.54
CA GLY A 72 -6.58 16.17 -8.79
C GLY A 72 -7.14 15.07 -9.70
N ALA A 73 -8.18 15.38 -10.48
CA ALA A 73 -9.01 14.36 -11.13
C ALA A 73 -8.22 13.30 -11.93
N ASP A 74 -7.30 13.73 -12.80
CA ASP A 74 -6.50 12.81 -13.62
C ASP A 74 -5.52 11.98 -12.79
N GLN A 75 -4.89 12.60 -11.78
CA GLN A 75 -3.93 11.93 -10.90
C GLN A 75 -4.65 10.96 -9.95
N ASP A 76 -5.80 11.34 -9.41
CA ASP A 76 -6.67 10.49 -8.60
C ASP A 76 -7.12 9.28 -9.42
N GLN A 77 -7.57 9.48 -10.67
CA GLN A 77 -7.95 8.39 -11.56
C GLN A 77 -6.76 7.44 -11.82
N ALA A 78 -5.58 7.97 -12.08
CA ALA A 78 -4.39 7.17 -12.34
C ALA A 78 -3.93 6.39 -11.10
N LEU A 79 -3.85 7.03 -9.93
CA LEU A 79 -3.53 6.38 -8.65
C LEU A 79 -4.50 5.26 -8.32
N ASN A 80 -5.81 5.52 -8.46
CA ASN A 80 -6.86 4.55 -8.21
C ASN A 80 -6.81 3.38 -9.19
N THR A 81 -6.45 3.63 -10.45
CA THR A 81 -6.28 2.57 -11.45
C THR A 81 -5.08 1.68 -11.11
N ILE A 82 -3.93 2.28 -10.73
CA ILE A 82 -2.75 1.53 -10.30
C ILE A 82 -3.08 0.66 -9.08
N TYR A 83 -3.76 1.21 -8.07
CA TYR A 83 -4.12 0.45 -6.88
C TYR A 83 -5.18 -0.61 -7.11
N LEU A 84 -6.11 -0.40 -8.04
CA LEU A 84 -7.02 -1.45 -8.47
C LEU A 84 -6.25 -2.67 -9.02
N LEU A 85 -5.21 -2.43 -9.82
CA LEU A 85 -4.36 -3.49 -10.37
C LEU A 85 -3.49 -4.15 -9.29
N ILE A 86 -2.87 -3.36 -8.41
CA ILE A 86 -2.09 -3.88 -7.28
C ILE A 86 -2.97 -4.74 -6.36
N ASP A 87 -4.16 -4.26 -6.02
CA ASP A 87 -5.10 -4.97 -5.15
C ASP A 87 -5.55 -6.30 -5.79
N ALA A 88 -5.77 -6.34 -7.11
CA ALA A 88 -6.11 -7.56 -7.83
C ALA A 88 -4.99 -8.63 -7.80
N LEU A 89 -3.73 -8.21 -7.65
CA LEU A 89 -2.58 -9.10 -7.49
C LEU A 89 -2.42 -9.54 -6.03
N ILE A 90 -2.36 -8.57 -5.11
CA ILE A 90 -2.03 -8.79 -3.70
C ILE A 90 -3.12 -9.61 -2.99
N THR A 91 -4.40 -9.44 -3.34
CA THR A 91 -5.51 -10.21 -2.72
C THR A 91 -5.43 -11.71 -2.99
N ARG A 92 -4.66 -12.14 -4.00
CA ARG A 92 -4.43 -13.55 -4.33
C ARG A 92 -3.20 -14.12 -3.66
N TRP A 93 -2.43 -13.31 -2.94
CA TRP A 93 -1.18 -13.77 -2.34
C TRP A 93 -1.45 -14.73 -1.20
N THR A 94 -0.79 -15.89 -1.24
CA THR A 94 -0.80 -16.83 -0.13
C THR A 94 0.08 -16.34 1.01
N LYS A 95 -0.12 -16.90 2.21
CA LYS A 95 0.75 -16.62 3.37
C LYS A 95 2.24 -16.79 3.05
N ARG A 96 2.61 -17.85 2.31
CA ARG A 96 4.02 -18.11 1.91
C ARG A 96 4.55 -17.05 0.95
N GLN A 97 3.73 -16.56 0.04
CA GLN A 97 4.10 -15.46 -0.86
C GLN A 97 4.31 -14.16 -0.09
N TRP A 98 3.42 -13.85 0.86
CA TRP A 98 3.60 -12.71 1.77
C TRP A 98 4.90 -12.79 2.58
N GLU A 99 5.18 -13.95 3.19
CA GLU A 99 6.40 -14.21 3.96
C GLU A 99 7.65 -14.02 3.07
N ALA A 100 7.67 -14.64 1.89
CA ALA A 100 8.80 -14.56 0.97
C ALA A 100 9.07 -13.15 0.46
N VAL A 101 8.04 -12.42 0.03
CA VAL A 101 8.19 -11.03 -0.45
C VAL A 101 8.66 -10.13 0.70
N SER A 102 8.06 -10.25 1.88
CA SER A 102 8.45 -9.43 3.04
C SER A 102 9.88 -9.71 3.50
N ALA A 103 10.32 -10.97 3.46
CA ALA A 103 11.69 -11.35 3.77
C ALA A 103 12.67 -10.81 2.73
N TYR A 104 12.37 -10.97 1.44
CA TYR A 104 13.22 -10.44 0.36
C TYR A 104 13.41 -8.93 0.48
N GLU A 105 12.37 -8.19 0.83
CA GLU A 105 12.48 -6.73 0.97
C GLU A 105 13.31 -6.28 2.15
N ARG A 106 13.23 -7.01 3.27
CA ARG A 106 14.03 -6.72 4.46
C ARG A 106 15.49 -7.10 4.26
N MET A 107 15.72 -8.26 3.67
CA MET A 107 17.05 -8.88 3.59
C MET A 107 17.81 -8.55 2.30
N ARG A 108 17.12 -7.95 1.32
CA ARG A 108 17.63 -7.44 0.03
C ARG A 108 18.17 -8.49 -0.95
N THR A 109 18.45 -9.71 -0.50
CA THR A 109 18.86 -10.83 -1.37
C THR A 109 18.02 -12.08 -1.11
N TYR A 110 17.95 -12.97 -2.10
CA TYR A 110 17.22 -14.23 -1.96
C TYR A 110 17.92 -15.21 -1.01
N GLU A 111 19.26 -15.18 -0.92
CA GLU A 111 19.99 -16.05 0.01
C GLU A 111 19.72 -15.68 1.47
N THR A 112 19.79 -14.39 1.80
CA THR A 112 19.57 -13.90 3.16
C THR A 112 18.09 -14.03 3.56
N ALA A 113 17.17 -13.80 2.62
CA ALA A 113 15.75 -14.07 2.82
C ALA A 113 15.47 -15.56 3.06
N GLY A 114 16.08 -16.45 2.28
CA GLY A 114 15.94 -17.90 2.42
C GLY A 114 16.42 -18.38 3.80
N LYS A 115 17.60 -17.92 4.22
CA LYS A 115 18.12 -18.17 5.58
C LYS A 115 17.14 -17.71 6.66
N SER A 116 16.53 -16.53 6.52
CA SER A 116 15.59 -15.99 7.52
C SER A 116 14.27 -16.78 7.62
N LEU A 117 13.87 -17.44 6.53
CA LEU A 117 12.63 -18.24 6.45
C LEU A 117 12.87 -19.75 6.57
N ASN A 118 14.13 -20.17 6.74
CA ASN A 118 14.55 -21.57 6.71
C ASN A 118 14.11 -22.32 5.43
N ILE A 119 14.26 -21.68 4.27
CA ILE A 119 14.00 -22.27 2.94
C ILE A 119 15.12 -21.89 1.96
N SER A 120 15.16 -22.53 0.79
CA SER A 120 16.18 -22.21 -0.23
C SER A 120 15.95 -20.83 -0.87
N ALA A 121 17.03 -20.19 -1.34
CA ALA A 121 16.94 -18.96 -2.11
C ALA A 121 16.04 -19.10 -3.35
N SER A 122 16.11 -20.26 -4.01
CA SER A 122 15.26 -20.62 -5.15
C SER A 122 13.77 -20.66 -4.78
N ALA A 123 13.42 -21.21 -3.61
CA ALA A 123 12.04 -21.22 -3.13
C ALA A 123 11.52 -19.79 -2.86
N VAL A 124 12.33 -18.91 -2.25
CA VAL A 124 11.97 -17.49 -2.07
C VAL A 124 11.73 -16.81 -3.41
N PHE A 125 12.62 -17.01 -4.38
CA PHE A 125 12.48 -16.48 -5.73
C PHE A 125 11.19 -16.95 -6.39
N GLN A 126 10.91 -18.25 -6.38
CA GLN A 126 9.68 -18.83 -6.93
C GLN A 126 8.43 -18.22 -6.29
N HIS A 127 8.42 -18.03 -4.97
CA HIS A 127 7.33 -17.36 -4.29
C HIS A 127 7.18 -15.88 -4.72
N CYS A 128 8.28 -15.14 -4.87
CA CYS A 128 8.23 -13.74 -5.33
C CYS A 128 7.73 -13.62 -6.77
N VAL A 129 8.15 -14.53 -7.66
CA VAL A 129 7.67 -14.59 -9.05
C VAL A 129 6.18 -14.95 -9.10
N ALA A 130 5.75 -15.96 -8.34
CA ALA A 130 4.35 -16.35 -8.26
C ALA A 130 3.47 -15.23 -7.69
N ALA A 131 4.02 -14.43 -6.77
CA ALA A 131 3.39 -13.23 -6.23
C ALA A 131 3.36 -12.04 -7.22
N ARG A 132 4.01 -12.14 -8.39
CA ARG A 132 4.18 -10.99 -9.32
C ARG A 132 4.79 -9.77 -8.63
N ARG A 133 5.73 -10.00 -7.71
CA ARG A 133 6.34 -8.97 -6.85
C ARG A 133 6.86 -7.77 -7.64
N GLU A 134 7.49 -8.01 -8.80
CA GLU A 134 8.04 -6.93 -9.63
C GLU A 134 6.96 -5.99 -10.18
N ALA A 135 5.81 -6.52 -10.60
CA ALA A 135 4.70 -5.70 -11.08
C ALA A 135 4.11 -4.85 -9.95
N VAL A 136 3.93 -5.44 -8.76
CA VAL A 136 3.51 -4.70 -7.56
C VAL A 136 4.51 -3.60 -7.22
N ALA A 137 5.81 -3.94 -7.18
CA ALA A 137 6.86 -2.99 -6.85
C ALA A 137 6.95 -1.84 -7.87
N ALA A 138 6.78 -2.13 -9.16
CA ALA A 138 6.78 -1.10 -10.20
C ALA A 138 5.60 -0.11 -10.03
N GLY A 139 4.40 -0.62 -9.75
CA GLY A 139 3.23 0.21 -9.48
C GLY A 139 3.42 1.07 -8.23
N GLU A 140 3.96 0.49 -7.15
CA GLU A 140 4.25 1.23 -5.93
C GLU A 140 5.31 2.30 -6.14
N VAL A 141 6.43 2.01 -6.82
CA VAL A 141 7.48 3.00 -7.12
C VAL A 141 6.94 4.18 -7.92
N LEU A 142 6.00 3.94 -8.85
CA LEU A 142 5.35 5.03 -9.58
C LEU A 142 4.51 5.90 -8.64
N VAL A 143 3.72 5.28 -7.75
CA VAL A 143 2.94 6.00 -6.74
C VAL A 143 3.86 6.77 -5.81
N GLU A 144 4.95 6.18 -5.31
CA GLU A 144 5.93 6.85 -4.45
C GLU A 144 6.47 8.13 -5.11
N LYS A 145 6.82 8.06 -6.40
CA LYS A 145 7.28 9.23 -7.17
C LYS A 145 6.21 10.31 -7.28
N TRP A 146 4.97 9.93 -7.58
CA TRP A 146 3.87 10.90 -7.66
C TRP A 146 3.55 11.53 -6.31
N LEU A 147 3.66 10.76 -5.23
CA LEU A 147 3.47 11.28 -3.87
C LEU A 147 4.64 12.16 -3.41
N THR A 148 5.83 12.00 -3.97
CA THR A 148 6.99 12.87 -3.70
C THR A 148 6.84 14.24 -4.35
N ASN A 149 6.19 14.32 -5.52
CA ASN A 149 6.08 15.55 -6.32
C ASN A 149 4.88 16.43 -5.94
N ILE A 150 4.25 16.17 -4.80
CA ILE A 150 3.16 17.00 -4.27
C ILE A 150 3.83 18.17 -3.55
N SER A 151 4.17 19.20 -4.33
CA SER A 151 4.70 20.50 -3.85
C SER A 151 3.58 21.52 -3.85
#